data_AF-A0A7Y5E0T1-F1
#
_entry.id   AF-A0A7Y5E0T1-F1
#
_cell.length_a   1.000
_cell.length_b   1.000
_cell.length_c   1.000
_cell.angle_alpha   90.00
_cell.angle_beta   90.00
_cell.angle_gamma   90.00
#
_symmetry.space_group_name_H-M   'P 1'
#
loop_
_entity.id
_entity.type
_entity.pdbx_description
1 polymer ?
#
loop_
_entity_poly.entity_id
_entity_poly.type
_entity_poly.pdbx_seq_one_letter_code
_entity_poly.pdbx_strand_id
1 'polypeptide(L)'
;MAALVVLGLLAGSYGFARHAADAAPSLTRPDAANAIALPAARELRWVPGNAYVYDLRWSGSSRVKIPGAQERVSVSVKLEATLMARAMGEHDGLQDVVVSLSDIRTYDVQMQAKPMFDDAARAVEKRALMGQEVLLQVDRHGTFAPLAFDPKTPARVRQVLARIIEATRVSMPPPSHAPEDASWDAEETTPTGLGRVRYQRLHDGALVRKRLGYASITAIPQSSDEELSPLVEGGGVITLDGSGAIATIDDRETVTIESDTNPYRASSSFGLTRLSVAPAGDKGPDLTRFVRERVIPGAGAKPSDESVLQGMTPDRLLATVVDYDRGASLPRGFMVNASAYGRLHPESSQAMVTVFVGPTTRSRSRTLIMDLLAATGDHAAQVAMGEIVRSKAARADAESYAHYLQRFMLLAAPERASAELLFSIYTESRATRDPFVADAAAVPLGAMARKLRAGEPELSARIHQRILDDLGKATSDDDRIALLKSLGNGAFPGDVSVIVAHTRSGASHVRDQAAFSLRSIDAEASRAALLALTQDPNRNVATTAVRALRRQSLSPEDWTFLRTLVVLGKTNKESDADVVALLVDAESDPGEEARPILQAIQARTRPGSDLHDRTQLLLADAAPEPVTDAPLETP
;
A
#
# COMPACT_ATOMS: atom_id res chain seq x y z
N MET A 1 26.37 -7.67 5.89
CA MET A 1 25.89 -7.03 4.64
C MET A 1 25.00 -7.97 3.82
N ALA A 2 25.53 -8.93 3.04
CA ALA A 2 24.71 -9.80 2.16
C ALA A 2 23.49 -10.45 2.87
N ALA A 3 23.67 -10.88 4.13
CA ALA A 3 22.63 -11.41 5.01
C ALA A 3 21.30 -10.62 5.03
N LEU A 4 21.36 -9.28 5.09
CA LEU A 4 20.18 -8.43 5.30
C LEU A 4 19.43 -8.12 4.00
N VAL A 5 20.15 -7.90 2.90
CA VAL A 5 19.56 -7.55 1.60
C VAL A 5 18.58 -8.63 1.15
N VAL A 6 18.88 -9.90 1.39
CA VAL A 6 18.16 -11.01 0.77
C VAL A 6 16.84 -11.37 1.46
N LEU A 7 16.65 -11.03 2.73
CA LEU A 7 15.30 -11.08 3.33
C LEU A 7 14.41 -9.93 2.80
N GLY A 8 15.01 -8.83 2.33
CA GLY A 8 14.35 -7.87 1.45
C GLY A 8 14.10 -8.38 0.02
N LEU A 9 14.87 -9.34 -0.49
CA LEU A 9 14.65 -9.97 -1.81
C LEU A 9 13.71 -11.19 -1.78
N LEU A 10 13.47 -11.76 -0.59
CA LEU A 10 12.21 -12.44 -0.27
C LEU A 10 11.01 -11.46 -0.23
N ALA A 11 11.21 -10.18 -0.58
CA ALA A 11 10.19 -9.19 -0.89
C ALA A 11 10.37 -8.46 -2.27
N GLY A 12 11.07 -9.02 -3.28
CA GLY A 12 10.60 -8.85 -4.68
C GLY A 12 11.50 -8.73 -5.94
N SER A 13 10.91 -9.10 -7.11
CA SER A 13 11.16 -8.79 -8.57
C SER A 13 12.61 -8.84 -9.17
N TYR A 14 13.01 -9.00 -10.45
CA TYR A 14 12.47 -9.00 -11.84
C TYR A 14 13.05 -10.18 -12.76
N GLY A 15 13.08 -10.08 -14.12
CA GLY A 15 13.39 -11.11 -15.20
C GLY A 15 14.82 -11.45 -15.67
N PHE A 16 15.14 -12.49 -16.49
CA PHE A 16 14.41 -13.68 -17.01
C PHE A 16 15.39 -14.84 -17.40
N ALA A 17 14.97 -16.14 -17.37
CA ALA A 17 15.62 -17.31 -18.04
C ALA A 17 14.66 -18.54 -18.07
N ARG A 18 14.62 -19.33 -19.16
CA ARG A 18 13.58 -20.35 -19.49
C ARG A 18 14.01 -21.83 -19.35
N HIS A 19 13.15 -22.68 -18.77
CA HIS A 19 12.97 -24.11 -19.16
C HIS A 19 11.69 -24.70 -18.54
N ALA A 20 11.16 -25.74 -19.20
CA ALA A 20 10.12 -26.72 -18.80
C ALA A 20 8.87 -26.26 -18.02
N ALA A 21 7.69 -26.67 -18.50
CA ALA A 21 6.46 -26.73 -17.71
C ALA A 21 6.24 -28.18 -17.26
N ASP A 22 6.38 -28.45 -15.96
CA ASP A 22 5.97 -29.72 -15.37
C ASP A 22 4.46 -29.70 -15.11
N ALA A 23 3.82 -30.87 -15.19
CA ALA A 23 2.37 -30.99 -15.10
C ALA A 23 1.80 -30.55 -13.75
N ALA A 24 0.62 -29.92 -13.76
CA ALA A 24 -0.10 -29.56 -12.55
C ALA A 24 -0.32 -30.82 -11.67
N PRO A 25 0.07 -30.81 -10.39
CA PRO A 25 -0.03 -31.99 -9.54
C PRO A 25 -1.49 -32.35 -9.30
N SER A 26 -1.87 -33.60 -9.58
CA SER A 26 -3.18 -34.10 -9.20
C SER A 26 -3.34 -34.03 -7.68
N LEU A 27 -4.39 -33.36 -7.20
CA LEU A 27 -4.76 -33.31 -5.78
C LEU A 27 -5.42 -34.63 -5.31
N THR A 28 -4.88 -35.75 -5.79
CA THR A 28 -5.25 -37.11 -5.41
C THR A 28 -4.65 -37.45 -4.06
N ARG A 29 -5.52 -37.45 -3.04
CA ARG A 29 -5.22 -37.83 -1.65
C ARG A 29 -4.62 -39.25 -1.57
N PRO A 30 -3.65 -39.53 -0.68
CA PRO A 30 -3.28 -40.90 -0.34
C PRO A 30 -4.46 -41.66 0.29
N ASP A 31 -4.56 -42.97 0.05
CA ASP A 31 -5.75 -43.78 0.30
C ASP A 31 -6.28 -43.73 1.74
N ALA A 32 -7.47 -43.14 1.92
CA ALA A 32 -8.11 -42.90 3.22
C ALA A 32 -9.21 -43.96 3.54
N ALA A 33 -8.87 -45.25 3.43
CA ALA A 33 -9.85 -46.34 3.32
C ALA A 33 -10.68 -46.69 4.58
N ASN A 34 -10.47 -46.06 5.75
CA ASN A 34 -11.12 -46.46 7.02
C ASN A 34 -11.32 -45.31 8.04
N ALA A 35 -11.44 -44.05 7.60
CA ALA A 35 -11.67 -42.94 8.52
C ALA A 35 -13.15 -42.84 8.95
N ILE A 36 -13.42 -42.89 10.27
CA ILE A 36 -14.74 -42.56 10.82
C ILE A 36 -14.94 -41.04 10.67
N ALA A 37 -16.04 -40.63 10.03
CA ALA A 37 -16.36 -39.22 9.82
C ALA A 37 -16.63 -38.51 11.16
N LEU A 38 -15.70 -37.65 11.57
CA LEU A 38 -15.89 -36.71 12.68
C LEU A 38 -16.77 -35.53 12.23
N PRO A 39 -17.53 -34.90 13.15
CA PRO A 39 -18.29 -33.70 12.81
C PRO A 39 -17.35 -32.57 12.37
N ALA A 40 -17.57 -32.05 11.16
CA ALA A 40 -16.67 -31.09 10.54
C ALA A 40 -16.66 -29.74 11.29
N ALA A 41 -15.48 -29.31 11.74
CA ALA A 41 -15.32 -28.07 12.50
C ALA A 41 -15.74 -26.82 11.68
N ARG A 42 -16.61 -25.99 12.28
CA ARG A 42 -17.15 -24.76 11.68
C ARG A 42 -16.37 -23.49 12.07
N GLU A 43 -15.72 -23.53 13.23
CA GLU A 43 -14.91 -22.45 13.80
C GLU A 43 -13.47 -22.95 14.02
N LEU A 44 -12.49 -22.05 14.00
CA LEU A 44 -11.15 -22.33 14.49
C LEU A 44 -11.09 -22.20 16.01
N ARG A 45 -10.45 -23.16 16.67
CA ARG A 45 -10.35 -23.17 18.13
C ARG A 45 -9.03 -23.73 18.65
N TRP A 46 -8.42 -23.01 19.57
CA TRP A 46 -7.32 -23.47 20.40
C TRP A 46 -7.81 -23.51 21.85
N VAL A 47 -7.95 -24.70 22.42
CA VAL A 47 -8.49 -24.89 23.78
C VAL A 47 -7.51 -24.27 24.80
N PRO A 48 -7.91 -23.26 25.60
CA PRO A 48 -7.02 -22.60 26.55
C PRO A 48 -6.36 -23.58 27.52
N GLY A 49 -5.08 -23.35 27.83
CA GLY A 49 -4.26 -24.25 28.64
C GLY A 49 -3.59 -25.39 27.85
N ASN A 50 -3.85 -25.56 26.56
CA ASN A 50 -3.13 -26.52 25.71
C ASN A 50 -1.96 -25.88 24.94
N ALA A 51 -0.86 -26.62 24.86
CA ALA A 51 0.22 -26.46 23.92
C ALA A 51 0.05 -27.46 22.76
N TYR A 52 0.02 -26.93 21.53
CA TYR A 52 -0.05 -27.68 20.29
C TYR A 52 1.33 -27.68 19.65
N VAL A 53 1.89 -28.87 19.37
CA VAL A 53 3.25 -29.04 18.85
C VAL A 53 3.20 -29.61 17.44
N TYR A 54 3.92 -28.98 16.50
CA TYR A 54 3.88 -29.30 15.08
C TYR A 54 5.28 -29.49 14.49
N ASP A 55 5.42 -30.45 13.57
CA ASP A 55 6.51 -30.48 12.58
C ASP A 55 6.20 -29.39 11.54
N LEU A 56 7.10 -28.41 11.42
CA LEU A 56 7.02 -27.32 10.46
C LEU A 56 8.07 -27.55 9.37
N ARG A 57 7.63 -27.55 8.11
CA ARG A 57 8.48 -27.58 6.92
C ARG A 57 8.06 -26.44 6.01
N TRP A 58 8.94 -25.48 5.77
CA TRP A 58 8.68 -24.36 4.88
C TRP A 58 9.81 -24.23 3.87
N SER A 59 9.46 -24.14 2.59
CA SER A 59 10.38 -23.75 1.53
C SER A 59 9.79 -22.60 0.73
N GLY A 60 10.67 -21.71 0.28
CA GLY A 60 10.32 -20.59 -0.57
C GLY A 60 11.46 -20.28 -1.52
N SER A 61 11.13 -19.82 -2.72
CA SER A 61 12.10 -19.26 -3.65
C SER A 61 11.50 -18.07 -4.38
N SER A 62 12.32 -17.04 -4.62
CA SER A 62 11.99 -15.89 -5.48
C SER A 62 13.11 -15.70 -6.51
N ARG A 63 12.77 -15.15 -7.68
CA ARG A 63 13.67 -15.06 -8.83
C ARG A 63 13.63 -13.66 -9.47
N VAL A 64 14.75 -12.93 -9.38
CA VAL A 64 14.75 -11.51 -8.93
C VAL A 64 15.90 -10.63 -9.54
N LYS A 65 15.75 -10.09 -10.76
CA LYS A 65 16.64 -9.09 -11.44
C LYS A 65 16.42 -7.64 -11.00
N ILE A 66 17.07 -7.22 -9.92
CA ILE A 66 17.04 -5.83 -9.39
C ILE A 66 17.32 -4.77 -10.50
N PRO A 67 16.70 -3.57 -10.49
CA PRO A 67 16.98 -2.49 -11.45
C PRO A 67 18.47 -2.20 -11.68
N GLY A 68 18.92 -2.35 -12.91
CA GLY A 68 20.33 -2.13 -13.29
C GLY A 68 21.25 -3.32 -13.06
N ALA A 69 20.78 -4.42 -12.46
CA ALA A 69 21.48 -5.70 -12.52
C ALA A 69 21.25 -6.36 -13.90
N GLN A 70 22.29 -6.99 -14.44
CA GLN A 70 22.17 -7.76 -15.69
C GLN A 70 21.59 -9.17 -15.47
N GLU A 71 21.69 -9.71 -14.25
CA GLU A 71 21.26 -11.06 -13.90
C GLU A 71 20.04 -11.08 -12.96
N ARG A 72 19.31 -12.19 -12.96
CA ARG A 72 18.41 -12.53 -11.85
C ARG A 72 19.25 -12.92 -10.63
N VAL A 73 19.13 -12.17 -9.55
CA VAL A 73 19.40 -12.72 -8.22
C VAL A 73 18.30 -13.74 -7.95
N SER A 74 18.63 -15.01 -7.75
CA SER A 74 17.66 -15.95 -7.17
C SER A 74 17.84 -16.00 -5.67
N VAL A 75 16.75 -16.25 -4.95
CA VAL A 75 16.74 -16.43 -3.50
C VAL A 75 15.99 -17.70 -3.19
N SER A 76 16.47 -18.47 -2.22
CA SER A 76 15.68 -19.53 -1.61
C SER A 76 15.88 -19.59 -0.10
N VAL A 77 14.83 -20.05 0.58
CA VAL A 77 14.82 -20.36 2.01
C VAL A 77 14.28 -21.77 2.19
N LYS A 78 14.90 -22.54 3.09
CA LYS A 78 14.38 -23.82 3.58
C LYS A 78 14.48 -23.83 5.11
N LEU A 79 13.34 -24.02 5.77
CA LEU A 79 13.21 -24.14 7.21
C LEU A 79 12.56 -25.49 7.54
N GLU A 80 13.18 -26.25 8.45
CA GLU A 80 12.57 -27.40 9.11
C GLU A 80 12.75 -27.21 10.61
N ALA A 81 11.65 -27.15 11.35
CA ALA A 81 11.62 -26.77 12.75
C ALA A 81 10.46 -27.40 13.51
N THR A 82 10.43 -27.28 14.83
CA THR A 82 9.26 -27.59 15.63
C THR A 82 8.55 -26.28 15.99
N LEU A 83 7.29 -26.14 15.58
CA LEU A 83 6.44 -24.99 15.93
C LEU A 83 5.60 -25.36 17.16
N MET A 84 5.60 -24.51 18.17
CA MET A 84 4.76 -24.66 19.36
C MET A 84 3.82 -23.47 19.49
N ALA A 85 2.51 -23.74 19.53
CA ALA A 85 1.46 -22.76 19.75
C ALA A 85 0.76 -23.04 21.09
N ARG A 86 0.81 -22.11 22.05
CA ARG A 86 0.16 -22.23 23.36
C ARG A 86 -1.10 -21.37 23.41
N ALA A 87 -2.23 -21.98 23.73
CA ALA A 87 -3.51 -21.32 23.89
C ALA A 87 -3.60 -20.69 25.28
N MET A 88 -3.67 -19.37 25.35
CA MET A 88 -3.63 -18.63 26.62
C MET A 88 -5.01 -18.29 27.16
N GLY A 89 -5.97 -17.97 26.28
CA GLY A 89 -7.32 -17.56 26.67
C GLY A 89 -8.10 -16.99 25.49
N GLU A 90 -9.20 -16.31 25.81
CA GLU A 90 -9.99 -15.53 24.85
C GLU A 90 -10.21 -14.13 25.46
N HIS A 91 -9.89 -13.07 24.71
CA HIS A 91 -10.02 -11.67 25.10
C HIS A 91 -10.70 -10.91 23.96
N ASP A 92 -11.78 -10.19 24.26
CA ASP A 92 -12.60 -9.43 23.30
C ASP A 92 -13.06 -10.25 22.07
N GLY A 93 -13.25 -11.56 22.24
CA GLY A 93 -13.65 -12.51 21.19
C GLY A 93 -12.49 -13.05 20.33
N LEU A 94 -11.26 -12.63 20.60
CA LEU A 94 -10.04 -13.14 19.98
C LEU A 94 -9.37 -14.17 20.89
N GLN A 95 -8.91 -15.28 20.32
CA GLN A 95 -8.12 -16.29 21.03
C GLN A 95 -6.66 -15.84 21.08
N ASP A 96 -6.11 -15.73 22.30
CA ASP A 96 -4.70 -15.41 22.51
C ASP A 96 -3.85 -16.66 22.38
N VAL A 97 -2.99 -16.71 21.36
CA VAL A 97 -2.13 -17.84 21.04
C VAL A 97 -0.67 -17.38 20.99
N VAL A 98 0.17 -17.90 21.87
CA VAL A 98 1.61 -17.59 21.86
C VAL A 98 2.36 -18.65 21.06
N VAL A 99 2.88 -18.23 19.90
CA VAL A 99 3.60 -19.07 18.93
C VAL A 99 5.11 -18.91 19.11
N SER A 100 5.86 -19.99 18.97
CA SER A 100 7.32 -20.02 19.08
C SER A 100 7.95 -21.13 18.23
N LEU A 101 9.24 -20.99 17.91
CA LEU A 101 10.04 -22.02 17.23
C LEU A 101 11.05 -22.67 18.18
N SER A 102 11.14 -24.00 18.10
CA SER A 102 12.14 -24.84 18.75
C SER A 102 12.71 -25.85 17.74
N ASP A 103 13.75 -26.59 18.14
CA ASP A 103 14.42 -27.64 17.33
C ASP A 103 14.55 -27.30 15.82
N ILE A 104 15.30 -26.25 15.49
CA ILE A 104 15.47 -25.82 14.09
C ILE A 104 16.49 -26.75 13.41
N ARG A 105 16.00 -27.89 12.92
CA ARG A 105 16.73 -28.93 12.18
C ARG A 105 17.40 -28.36 10.93
N THR A 106 16.65 -27.64 10.09
CA THR A 106 17.18 -26.96 8.89
C THR A 106 16.82 -25.48 8.92
N TYR A 107 17.77 -24.61 8.57
CA TYR A 107 17.52 -23.20 8.25
C TYR A 107 18.59 -22.73 7.28
N ASP A 108 18.36 -23.00 6.00
CA ASP A 108 19.28 -22.64 4.93
C ASP A 108 18.67 -21.52 4.11
N VAL A 109 19.43 -20.44 3.89
CA VAL A 109 19.07 -19.35 2.99
C VAL A 109 20.17 -19.23 1.94
N GLN A 110 19.79 -19.23 0.67
CA GLN A 110 20.70 -19.17 -0.46
C GLN A 110 20.40 -17.94 -1.33
N MET A 111 21.44 -17.37 -1.92
CA MET A 111 21.36 -16.33 -2.94
C MET A 111 22.17 -16.79 -4.15
N GLN A 112 21.58 -16.77 -5.35
CA GLN A 112 22.17 -17.32 -6.58
C GLN A 112 22.71 -18.76 -6.39
N ALA A 113 21.92 -19.61 -5.71
CA ALA A 113 22.26 -20.98 -5.29
C ALA A 113 23.51 -21.13 -4.37
N LYS A 114 24.09 -20.03 -3.87
CA LYS A 114 25.19 -20.04 -2.90
C LYS A 114 24.63 -19.84 -1.49
N PRO A 115 25.08 -20.59 -0.46
CA PRO A 115 24.72 -20.32 0.92
C PRO A 115 25.06 -18.87 1.30
N MET A 116 24.11 -18.15 1.91
CA MET A 116 24.33 -16.78 2.36
C MET A 116 25.14 -16.68 3.66
N PHE A 117 25.19 -17.78 4.40
CA PHE A 117 25.81 -17.88 5.70
C PHE A 117 26.79 -19.06 5.69
N ASP A 118 28.02 -18.80 6.13
CA ASP A 118 28.83 -19.85 6.74
C ASP A 118 28.10 -20.50 7.92
N ASP A 119 28.57 -21.66 8.37
CA ASP A 119 27.86 -22.46 9.37
C ASP A 119 27.83 -21.79 10.76
N ALA A 120 28.79 -20.90 11.07
CA ALA A 120 28.82 -20.15 12.32
C ALA A 120 27.76 -19.03 12.33
N ALA A 121 27.66 -18.25 11.26
CA ALA A 121 26.60 -17.27 11.07
C ALA A 121 25.22 -17.96 11.05
N ARG A 122 25.09 -19.10 10.35
CA ARG A 122 23.83 -19.88 10.31
C ARG A 122 23.42 -20.39 11.70
N ALA A 123 24.37 -20.79 12.54
CA ALA A 123 24.12 -21.19 13.92
C ALA A 123 23.69 -20.01 14.81
N VAL A 124 24.21 -18.80 14.58
CA VAL A 124 23.75 -17.57 15.25
C VAL A 124 22.31 -17.24 14.85
N GLU A 125 21.97 -17.30 13.55
CA GLU A 125 20.62 -17.01 13.05
C GLU A 125 19.59 -18.03 13.55
N LYS A 126 19.92 -19.33 13.55
CA LYS A 126 19.10 -20.37 14.18
C LYS A 126 18.83 -20.06 15.65
N ARG A 127 19.87 -19.66 16.41
CA ARG A 127 19.74 -19.29 17.83
C ARG A 127 18.90 -18.01 18.03
N ALA A 128 18.94 -17.07 17.08
CA ALA A 128 18.14 -15.85 17.12
C ALA A 128 16.64 -16.10 16.81
N LEU A 129 16.33 -17.16 16.05
CA LEU A 129 14.95 -17.62 15.79
C LEU A 129 14.39 -18.47 16.95
N MET A 130 15.21 -19.33 17.55
CA MET A 130 14.78 -20.24 18.62
C MET A 130 14.36 -19.50 19.89
N GLY A 131 13.24 -19.92 20.48
CA GLY A 131 12.75 -19.38 21.76
C GLY A 131 12.23 -17.95 21.69
N GLN A 132 12.17 -17.33 20.51
CA GLN A 132 11.39 -16.12 20.31
C GLN A 132 9.90 -16.47 20.35
N GLU A 133 9.11 -15.60 20.98
CA GLU A 133 7.67 -15.75 21.12
C GLU A 133 6.96 -14.62 20.36
N VAL A 134 5.82 -14.96 19.77
CA VAL A 134 4.91 -14.01 19.12
C VAL A 134 3.52 -14.22 19.71
N LEU A 135 2.86 -13.14 20.12
CA LEU A 135 1.45 -13.17 20.43
C LEU A 135 0.65 -12.99 19.12
N LEU A 136 -0.04 -14.05 18.73
CA LEU A 136 -1.10 -14.06 17.75
C LEU A 136 -2.43 -13.90 18.49
N GLN A 137 -3.25 -12.93 18.09
CA GLN A 137 -4.66 -12.87 18.51
C GLN A 137 -5.50 -13.20 17.26
N VAL A 138 -6.38 -14.19 17.36
CA VAL A 138 -7.11 -14.75 16.21
C VAL A 138 -8.58 -14.98 16.53
N ASP A 139 -9.48 -14.49 15.67
CA ASP A 139 -10.92 -14.74 15.84
C ASP A 139 -11.30 -16.20 15.49
N ARG A 140 -12.57 -16.54 15.68
CA ARG A 140 -13.09 -17.89 15.40
C ARG A 140 -13.21 -18.20 13.90
N HIS A 141 -13.00 -17.21 13.04
CA HIS A 141 -13.04 -17.33 11.57
C HIS A 141 -11.65 -17.32 10.92
N GLY A 142 -10.57 -17.15 11.69
CA GLY A 142 -9.20 -17.09 11.18
C GLY A 142 -8.76 -15.69 10.70
N THR A 143 -9.42 -14.63 11.14
CA THR A 143 -8.90 -13.26 11.02
C THR A 143 -7.83 -13.04 12.09
N PHE A 144 -6.65 -12.57 11.68
CA PHE A 144 -5.57 -12.25 12.59
C PHE A 144 -5.60 -10.75 12.96
N ALA A 145 -5.46 -10.44 14.24
CA ALA A 145 -5.07 -9.10 14.66
C ALA A 145 -3.59 -8.83 14.32
N PRO A 146 -3.10 -7.58 14.44
CA PRO A 146 -1.68 -7.28 14.32
C PRO A 146 -0.81 -8.12 15.25
N LEU A 147 0.19 -8.81 14.68
CA LEU A 147 1.11 -9.68 15.42
C LEU A 147 1.95 -8.86 16.38
N ALA A 148 2.04 -9.30 17.64
CA ALA A 148 2.71 -8.56 18.69
C ALA A 148 3.97 -9.32 19.17
N PHE A 149 5.08 -8.60 19.28
CA PHE A 149 6.41 -9.16 19.54
C PHE A 149 7.02 -8.58 20.81
N ASP A 150 7.98 -9.29 21.42
CA ASP A 150 8.85 -8.68 22.44
C ASP A 150 9.69 -7.58 21.75
N PRO A 151 9.77 -6.35 22.30
CA PRO A 151 10.58 -5.27 21.71
C PRO A 151 12.06 -5.60 21.51
N LYS A 152 12.57 -6.65 22.17
CA LYS A 152 13.94 -7.16 22.00
C LYS A 152 14.10 -8.14 20.83
N THR A 153 13.02 -8.67 20.27
CA THR A 153 13.07 -9.56 19.10
C THR A 153 13.50 -8.75 17.88
N PRO A 154 14.65 -9.04 17.22
CA PRO A 154 15.16 -8.23 16.12
C PRO A 154 14.17 -8.15 14.94
N ALA A 155 14.08 -7.01 14.27
CA ALA A 155 13.10 -6.76 13.20
C ALA A 155 13.10 -7.85 12.11
N ARG A 156 14.30 -8.29 11.71
CA ARG A 156 14.51 -9.41 10.78
C ARG A 156 13.91 -10.74 11.25
N VAL A 157 13.99 -11.03 12.55
CA VAL A 157 13.40 -12.24 13.15
C VAL A 157 11.87 -12.09 13.22
N ARG A 158 11.36 -10.90 13.56
CA ARG A 158 9.92 -10.60 13.51
C ARG A 158 9.34 -10.87 12.12
N GLN A 159 10.04 -10.45 11.05
CA GLN A 159 9.64 -10.70 9.65
C GLN A 159 9.59 -12.20 9.28
N VAL A 160 10.56 -13.00 9.73
CA VAL A 160 10.57 -14.46 9.46
C VAL A 160 9.42 -15.15 10.20
N LEU A 161 9.23 -14.83 11.49
CA LEU A 161 8.16 -15.41 12.31
C LEU A 161 6.77 -14.98 11.81
N ALA A 162 6.59 -13.72 11.42
CA ALA A 162 5.34 -13.22 10.84
C ALA A 162 4.92 -14.05 9.63
N ARG A 163 5.82 -14.25 8.65
CA ARG A 163 5.55 -15.03 7.43
C ARG A 163 5.19 -16.49 7.70
N ILE A 164 5.79 -17.10 8.73
CA ILE A 164 5.48 -18.47 9.15
C ILE A 164 4.07 -18.52 9.77
N ILE A 165 3.72 -17.54 10.61
CA ILE A 165 2.40 -17.45 11.26
C ILE A 165 1.32 -17.14 10.21
N GLU A 166 1.55 -16.19 9.30
CA GLU A 166 0.70 -15.88 8.14
C GLU A 166 0.41 -17.14 7.30
N ALA A 167 1.41 -17.99 7.05
CA ALA A 167 1.22 -19.26 6.34
C ALA A 167 0.40 -20.31 7.12
N THR A 168 0.27 -20.19 8.45
CA THR A 168 -0.68 -21.01 9.24
C THR A 168 -2.12 -20.51 9.21
N ARG A 169 -2.41 -19.37 8.58
CA ARG A 169 -3.77 -18.83 8.50
C ARG A 169 -4.70 -19.79 7.76
N VAL A 170 -5.92 -19.92 8.26
CA VAL A 170 -7.00 -20.69 7.65
C VAL A 170 -8.29 -19.87 7.80
N SER A 171 -8.88 -19.38 6.71
CA SER A 171 -10.15 -18.63 6.80
C SER A 171 -11.37 -19.55 6.74
N MET A 172 -12.18 -19.55 7.81
CA MET A 172 -13.47 -20.24 7.91
C MET A 172 -14.58 -19.40 7.25
N PRO A 173 -15.75 -19.96 6.91
CA PRO A 173 -16.84 -19.16 6.33
C PRO A 173 -17.33 -18.08 7.31
N PRO A 174 -17.82 -16.93 6.82
CA PRO A 174 -18.39 -15.89 7.66
C PRO A 174 -19.73 -16.34 8.30
N PRO A 175 -20.19 -15.70 9.39
CA PRO A 175 -21.46 -16.04 10.05
C PRO A 175 -22.72 -15.95 9.17
N SER A 176 -22.63 -15.27 8.03
CA SER A 176 -23.71 -15.11 7.05
C SER A 176 -23.81 -16.23 6.01
N HIS A 177 -22.82 -17.14 5.95
CA HIS A 177 -22.78 -18.22 4.96
C HIS A 177 -23.68 -19.39 5.39
N ALA A 178 -24.34 -20.06 4.44
CA ALA A 178 -25.30 -21.09 4.80
C ALA A 178 -24.60 -22.34 5.37
N PRO A 179 -25.21 -23.07 6.34
CA PRO A 179 -24.61 -24.28 6.90
C PRO A 179 -24.39 -25.42 5.90
N GLU A 180 -25.06 -25.37 4.74
CA GLU A 180 -24.89 -26.27 3.60
C GLU A 180 -23.86 -25.79 2.55
N ASP A 181 -23.36 -24.54 2.63
CA ASP A 181 -22.40 -24.01 1.66
C ASP A 181 -21.03 -24.68 1.83
N ALA A 182 -20.77 -25.68 0.99
CA ALA A 182 -19.50 -26.40 0.96
C ALA A 182 -18.32 -25.57 0.44
N SER A 183 -18.51 -24.32 0.00
CA SER A 183 -17.46 -23.45 -0.51
C SER A 183 -17.70 -21.97 -0.20
N TRP A 184 -16.62 -21.24 0.08
CA TRP A 184 -16.61 -19.79 0.34
C TRP A 184 -15.32 -19.17 -0.19
N ASP A 185 -15.34 -17.88 -0.49
CA ASP A 185 -14.14 -17.12 -0.82
C ASP A 185 -13.65 -16.31 0.40
N ALA A 186 -12.36 -16.01 0.45
CA ALA A 186 -11.74 -15.22 1.50
C ALA A 186 -10.53 -14.42 0.98
N GLU A 187 -10.13 -13.39 1.72
CA GLU A 187 -8.88 -12.67 1.50
C GLU A 187 -7.85 -13.00 2.60
N GLU A 188 -6.72 -13.54 2.16
CA GLU A 188 -5.62 -13.97 3.01
C GLU A 188 -4.38 -13.11 2.77
N THR A 189 -3.86 -12.55 3.86
CA THR A 189 -2.44 -12.17 3.91
C THR A 189 -1.57 -13.37 3.58
N THR A 190 -0.63 -13.18 2.66
CA THR A 190 0.46 -14.12 2.34
C THR A 190 1.80 -13.38 2.32
N PRO A 191 2.95 -14.08 2.34
CA PRO A 191 4.27 -13.47 2.17
C PRO A 191 4.48 -12.72 0.84
N THR A 192 3.55 -12.85 -0.13
CA THR A 192 3.57 -12.19 -1.45
C THR A 192 2.70 -10.93 -1.49
N GLY A 193 1.66 -10.85 -0.64
CA GLY A 193 0.61 -9.82 -0.71
C GLY A 193 -0.74 -10.30 -0.18
N LEU A 194 -1.80 -9.54 -0.46
CA LEU A 194 -3.19 -9.91 -0.13
C LEU A 194 -3.75 -10.82 -1.24
N GLY A 195 -3.78 -12.12 -0.97
CA GLY A 195 -4.23 -13.15 -1.91
C GLY A 195 -5.73 -13.44 -1.75
N ARG A 196 -6.44 -13.58 -2.87
CA ARG A 196 -7.82 -14.07 -2.91
C ARG A 196 -7.81 -15.59 -2.99
N VAL A 197 -8.63 -16.27 -2.17
CA VAL A 197 -8.71 -17.73 -2.12
C VAL A 197 -10.15 -18.22 -2.18
N ARG A 198 -10.34 -19.40 -2.76
CA ARG A 198 -11.53 -20.22 -2.57
C ARG A 198 -11.22 -21.37 -1.62
N TYR A 199 -12.08 -21.55 -0.64
CA TYR A 199 -12.13 -22.73 0.20
C TYR A 199 -13.23 -23.68 -0.29
N GLN A 200 -12.98 -24.98 -0.20
CA GLN A 200 -14.00 -26.01 -0.37
C GLN A 200 -13.86 -27.07 0.72
N ARG A 201 -14.95 -27.38 1.41
CA ARG A 201 -15.03 -28.44 2.42
C ARG A 201 -15.39 -29.77 1.77
N LEU A 202 -14.60 -30.80 2.05
CA LEU A 202 -14.85 -32.17 1.61
C LEU A 202 -15.76 -32.92 2.60
N HIS A 203 -16.32 -34.05 2.16
CA HIS A 203 -17.26 -34.85 2.95
C HIS A 203 -16.69 -35.40 4.27
N ASP A 204 -15.37 -35.55 4.38
CA ASP A 204 -14.68 -35.94 5.62
C ASP A 204 -14.31 -34.74 6.53
N GLY A 205 -14.72 -33.53 6.17
CA GLY A 205 -14.48 -32.30 6.92
C GLY A 205 -13.19 -31.57 6.58
N ALA A 206 -12.28 -32.19 5.81
CA ALA A 206 -11.06 -31.55 5.31
C ALA A 206 -11.37 -30.33 4.42
N LEU A 207 -10.46 -29.36 4.39
CA LEU A 207 -10.59 -28.13 3.61
C LEU A 207 -9.56 -28.11 2.48
N VAL A 208 -10.02 -27.95 1.25
CA VAL A 208 -9.18 -27.63 0.09
C VAL A 208 -9.14 -26.11 -0.05
N ARG A 209 -7.95 -25.52 0.00
CA ARG A 209 -7.69 -24.13 -0.37
C ARG A 209 -7.22 -24.07 -1.81
N LYS A 210 -7.76 -23.15 -2.61
CA LYS A 210 -7.28 -22.81 -3.97
C LYS A 210 -7.00 -21.30 -4.04
N ARG A 211 -5.83 -20.91 -4.54
CA ARG A 211 -5.49 -19.51 -4.82
C ARG A 211 -6.24 -19.06 -6.09
N LEU A 212 -6.83 -17.86 -6.06
CA LEU A 212 -7.59 -17.27 -7.17
C LEU A 212 -6.85 -16.10 -7.85
N GLY A 213 -5.93 -15.46 -7.13
CA GLY A 213 -5.22 -14.25 -7.57
C GLY A 213 -4.79 -13.40 -6.39
N TYR A 214 -4.36 -12.17 -6.65
CA TYR A 214 -4.09 -11.15 -5.61
C TYR A 214 -5.02 -9.95 -5.77
N ALA A 215 -5.32 -9.30 -4.65
CA ALA A 215 -5.92 -7.96 -4.59
C ALA A 215 -4.84 -6.87 -4.42
N SER A 216 -3.70 -7.21 -3.82
CA SER A 216 -2.48 -6.39 -3.85
C SER A 216 -1.23 -7.24 -3.72
N ILE A 217 -0.14 -6.84 -4.39
CA ILE A 217 1.14 -7.57 -4.40
C ILE A 217 2.18 -6.71 -3.69
N THR A 218 2.59 -7.13 -2.50
CA THR A 218 3.48 -6.34 -1.64
C THR A 218 4.93 -6.84 -1.65
N ALA A 219 5.16 -8.04 -2.18
CA ALA A 219 6.49 -8.56 -2.51
C ALA A 219 7.00 -8.09 -3.89
N ILE A 220 6.55 -6.92 -4.36
CA ILE A 220 7.23 -6.09 -5.37
C ILE A 220 7.01 -4.62 -4.97
N PRO A 221 8.06 -3.77 -4.97
CA PRO A 221 7.88 -2.33 -4.92
C PRO A 221 7.23 -1.83 -6.24
N GLN A 222 5.91 -1.72 -6.27
CA GLN A 222 5.19 -1.23 -7.45
C GLN A 222 5.54 0.23 -7.73
N SER A 223 5.89 0.53 -9.00
CA SER A 223 5.61 1.83 -9.60
C SER A 223 4.09 2.02 -9.64
N SER A 224 3.60 3.22 -9.30
CA SER A 224 2.18 3.50 -9.02
C SER A 224 1.21 3.33 -10.20
N ASP A 225 1.73 3.05 -11.39
CA ASP A 225 1.07 3.24 -12.68
C ASP A 225 1.07 1.95 -13.54
N GLU A 226 1.54 0.80 -13.01
CA GLU A 226 1.62 -0.48 -13.73
C GLU A 226 0.68 -1.52 -13.08
N GLU A 227 -0.47 -1.81 -13.72
CA GLU A 227 -1.42 -2.81 -13.25
C GLU A 227 -0.88 -4.23 -13.45
N LEU A 228 -0.47 -4.87 -12.35
CA LEU A 228 0.11 -6.21 -12.40
C LEU A 228 -1.01 -7.26 -12.34
N SER A 229 -1.20 -8.01 -13.43
CA SER A 229 -2.01 -9.23 -13.48
C SER A 229 -1.15 -10.46 -13.17
N PRO A 230 -1.13 -10.99 -11.93
CA PRO A 230 -0.35 -12.18 -11.60
C PRO A 230 -1.02 -13.46 -12.10
N LEU A 231 -0.26 -14.30 -12.80
CA LEU A 231 -0.61 -15.71 -12.95
C LEU A 231 -0.31 -16.42 -11.62
N VAL A 232 -1.36 -16.88 -10.95
CA VAL A 232 -1.27 -17.59 -9.67
C VAL A 232 -1.74 -19.03 -9.83
N GLU A 233 -0.85 -19.96 -9.54
CA GLU A 233 -1.13 -21.39 -9.49
C GLU A 233 -0.86 -21.87 -8.05
N GLY A 234 -1.88 -22.25 -7.30
CA GLY A 234 -1.66 -22.70 -5.93
C GLY A 234 -2.89 -23.20 -5.19
N GLY A 235 -2.62 -23.95 -4.13
CA GLY A 235 -3.62 -24.55 -3.28
C GLY A 235 -3.04 -25.64 -2.39
N GLY A 236 -3.85 -26.07 -1.43
CA GLY A 236 -3.44 -26.99 -0.39
C GLY A 236 -4.59 -27.71 0.29
N VAL A 237 -4.25 -28.70 1.10
CA VAL A 237 -5.20 -29.46 1.92
C VAL A 237 -4.91 -29.18 3.40
N ILE A 238 -5.95 -28.76 4.11
CA ILE A 238 -5.94 -28.42 5.52
C ILE A 238 -6.87 -29.39 6.24
N THR A 239 -6.42 -29.94 7.37
CA THR A 239 -7.29 -30.73 8.25
C THR A 239 -7.38 -30.06 9.62
N LEU A 240 -8.61 -30.02 10.16
CA LEU A 240 -8.91 -29.61 11.52
C LEU A 240 -9.36 -30.86 12.29
N ASP A 241 -9.11 -30.89 13.60
CA ASP A 241 -9.71 -31.91 14.46
C ASP A 241 -11.14 -31.55 14.88
N GLY A 242 -11.82 -32.47 15.59
CA GLY A 242 -13.18 -32.29 16.09
C GLY A 242 -13.35 -31.18 17.15
N SER A 243 -12.28 -30.50 17.57
CA SER A 243 -12.36 -29.28 18.41
C SER A 243 -12.30 -27.98 17.61
N GLY A 244 -11.84 -28.03 16.36
CA GLY A 244 -11.53 -26.86 15.53
C GLY A 244 -10.04 -26.46 15.53
N ALA A 245 -9.16 -27.25 16.17
CA ALA A 245 -7.73 -27.00 16.14
C ALA A 245 -7.10 -27.58 14.86
N ILE A 246 -6.13 -26.86 14.29
CA ILE A 246 -5.37 -27.32 13.12
C ILE A 246 -4.67 -28.65 13.44
N ALA A 247 -4.78 -29.61 12.51
CA ALA A 247 -4.11 -30.90 12.57
C ALA A 247 -3.04 -31.02 11.46
N THR A 248 -3.38 -30.65 10.21
CA THR A 248 -2.40 -30.55 9.11
C THR A 248 -2.65 -29.35 8.20
N ILE A 249 -1.59 -28.88 7.55
CA ILE A 249 -1.59 -28.02 6.35
C ILE A 249 -0.54 -28.60 5.38
N ASP A 250 -0.89 -28.83 4.13
CA ASP A 250 0.06 -28.99 3.02
C ASP A 250 -0.39 -28.06 1.89
N ASP A 251 0.30 -26.92 1.73
CA ASP A 251 -0.01 -25.87 0.75
C ASP A 251 1.17 -25.62 -0.19
N ARG A 252 0.87 -25.33 -1.46
CA ARG A 252 1.86 -25.00 -2.50
C ARG A 252 1.36 -23.87 -3.36
N GLU A 253 2.26 -22.94 -3.68
CA GLU A 253 1.94 -21.76 -4.47
C GLU A 253 3.07 -21.46 -5.44
N THR A 254 2.72 -21.01 -6.64
CA THR A 254 3.59 -20.30 -7.58
C THR A 254 2.88 -19.05 -8.05
N VAL A 255 3.55 -17.92 -7.90
CA VAL A 255 3.12 -16.61 -8.41
C VAL A 255 4.11 -16.21 -9.50
N THR A 256 3.61 -15.98 -10.71
CA THR A 256 4.38 -15.46 -11.84
C THR A 256 3.75 -14.14 -12.28
N ILE A 257 4.58 -13.12 -12.48
CA ILE A 257 4.15 -11.82 -12.98
C ILE A 257 4.99 -11.53 -14.21
N GLU A 258 4.33 -11.45 -15.36
CA GLU A 258 4.94 -11.08 -16.62
C GLU A 258 4.75 -9.57 -16.83
N SER A 259 5.86 -8.89 -17.04
CA SER A 259 6.01 -7.43 -17.11
C SER A 259 7.34 -7.19 -17.83
N ASP A 260 7.44 -6.21 -18.72
CA ASP A 260 8.70 -5.97 -19.45
C ASP A 260 9.79 -5.37 -18.54
N THR A 261 9.34 -4.52 -17.61
CA THR A 261 10.18 -3.88 -16.62
C THR A 261 10.60 -4.93 -15.58
N ASN A 262 9.63 -5.56 -14.90
CA ASN A 262 9.72 -6.08 -13.55
C ASN A 262 9.47 -7.61 -13.34
N PRO A 263 9.68 -8.54 -14.30
CA PRO A 263 8.93 -9.81 -14.28
C PRO A 263 9.41 -10.80 -13.22
N TYR A 264 8.53 -11.11 -12.29
CA TYR A 264 8.80 -11.86 -11.06
C TYR A 264 8.33 -13.31 -11.18
N ARG A 265 9.02 -14.21 -10.48
CA ARG A 265 8.44 -15.52 -10.14
C ARG A 265 8.85 -15.87 -8.71
N ALA A 266 7.86 -16.31 -7.93
CA ALA A 266 8.07 -16.95 -6.65
C ALA A 266 7.33 -18.28 -6.59
N SER A 267 7.88 -19.23 -5.84
CA SER A 267 7.25 -20.51 -5.54
C SER A 267 7.48 -20.85 -4.07
N SER A 268 6.45 -21.29 -3.37
CA SER A 268 6.52 -21.69 -1.96
C SER A 268 5.81 -23.03 -1.70
N SER A 269 6.23 -23.71 -0.64
CA SER A 269 5.51 -24.85 -0.07
C SER A 269 5.56 -24.79 1.45
N PHE A 270 4.42 -25.02 2.07
CA PHE A 270 4.24 -24.95 3.51
C PHE A 270 3.55 -26.21 4.02
N GLY A 271 4.30 -27.00 4.79
CA GLY A 271 3.84 -28.19 5.49
C GLY A 271 3.83 -27.96 6.99
N LEU A 272 2.68 -28.20 7.62
CA LEU A 272 2.51 -28.20 9.07
C LEU A 272 1.79 -29.50 9.47
N THR A 273 2.36 -30.29 10.36
CA THR A 273 1.75 -31.55 10.84
C THR A 273 1.81 -31.62 12.35
N ARG A 274 0.67 -31.75 13.02
CA ARG A 274 0.61 -31.80 14.48
C ARG A 274 1.16 -33.11 15.03
N LEU A 275 2.17 -33.02 15.88
CA LEU A 275 2.84 -34.15 16.53
C LEU A 275 2.16 -34.51 17.86
N SER A 276 1.75 -33.51 18.63
CA SER A 276 1.09 -33.72 19.92
C SER A 276 0.27 -32.52 20.38
N VAL A 277 -0.58 -32.76 21.39
CA VAL A 277 -1.21 -31.74 22.22
C VAL A 277 -0.90 -32.12 23.68
N ALA A 278 -0.46 -31.15 24.48
CA ALA A 278 -0.10 -31.33 25.89
C ALA A 278 -0.57 -30.12 26.71
N PRO A 279 -0.66 -30.20 28.05
CA PRO A 279 -0.87 -29.01 28.88
C PRO A 279 0.26 -28.00 28.68
N ALA A 280 -0.07 -26.70 28.59
CA ALA A 280 0.90 -25.62 28.38
C ALA A 280 1.77 -25.29 29.61
N GLY A 281 1.43 -25.87 30.77
CA GLY A 281 2.07 -25.62 32.06
C GLY A 281 1.51 -24.37 32.76
N ASP A 282 1.51 -24.38 34.10
CA ASP A 282 0.84 -23.36 34.93
C ASP A 282 1.44 -21.95 34.81
N LYS A 283 2.65 -21.84 34.24
CA LYS A 283 3.35 -20.57 33.98
C LYS A 283 3.23 -20.17 32.51
N GLY A 284 2.10 -19.54 32.19
CA GLY A 284 1.94 -18.80 30.94
C GLY A 284 3.01 -17.69 30.80
N PRO A 285 3.39 -17.33 29.57
CA PRO A 285 4.21 -16.14 29.31
C PRO A 285 3.47 -14.87 29.76
N ASP A 286 4.24 -13.89 30.23
CA ASP A 286 3.72 -12.54 30.50
C ASP A 286 3.27 -11.88 29.19
N LEU A 287 1.97 -11.68 29.03
CA LEU A 287 1.39 -11.07 27.84
C LEU A 287 1.65 -9.55 27.76
N THR A 288 1.96 -8.89 28.88
CA THR A 288 2.13 -7.43 28.91
C THR A 288 3.36 -6.95 28.14
N ARG A 289 4.35 -7.83 27.92
CA ARG A 289 5.57 -7.52 27.16
C ARG A 289 5.34 -7.28 25.67
N PHE A 290 4.24 -7.81 25.10
CA PHE A 290 3.92 -7.69 23.67
C PHE A 290 3.22 -6.37 23.29
N VAL A 291 2.75 -5.59 24.28
CA VAL A 291 1.78 -4.49 24.09
C VAL A 291 2.28 -3.32 23.21
N ARG A 292 3.59 -3.16 23.00
CA ARG A 292 4.18 -1.95 22.40
C ARG A 292 4.49 -2.00 20.90
N GLU A 293 4.73 -3.16 20.31
CA GLU A 293 5.08 -3.24 18.88
C GLU A 293 4.20 -4.25 18.14
N ARG A 294 3.25 -3.70 17.37
CA ARG A 294 2.27 -4.44 16.56
C ARG A 294 2.64 -4.36 15.08
N VAL A 295 2.93 -5.50 14.46
CA VAL A 295 3.16 -5.63 13.01
C VAL A 295 1.85 -6.03 12.34
N ILE A 296 1.38 -5.25 11.37
CA ILE A 296 0.17 -5.57 10.59
C ILE A 296 0.53 -6.67 9.56
N PRO A 297 -0.11 -7.85 9.59
CA PRO A 297 0.13 -8.92 8.63
C PRO A 297 -0.12 -8.48 7.19
N GLY A 298 0.77 -8.81 6.26
CA GLY A 298 0.59 -8.56 4.82
C GLY A 298 0.66 -7.09 4.38
N ALA A 299 0.58 -6.13 5.32
CA ALA A 299 0.99 -4.75 5.05
C ALA A 299 2.46 -4.79 4.67
N GLY A 300 2.73 -4.62 3.37
CA GLY A 300 4.01 -4.90 2.73
C GLY A 300 5.17 -4.43 3.57
N ALA A 301 5.97 -5.38 4.05
CA ALA A 301 7.12 -5.10 4.89
C ALA A 301 8.10 -4.25 4.08
N LYS A 302 7.94 -2.92 4.19
CA LYS A 302 8.90 -1.92 3.70
C LYS A 302 10.26 -2.44 4.15
N PRO A 303 11.23 -2.59 3.22
CA PRO A 303 12.54 -3.16 3.56
C PRO A 303 13.02 -2.45 4.82
N SER A 304 13.29 -3.20 5.89
CA SER A 304 13.50 -2.59 7.21
C SER A 304 14.56 -1.52 7.07
N ASP A 305 14.39 -0.36 7.73
CA ASP A 305 15.25 0.79 7.44
C ASP A 305 16.76 0.41 7.54
N GLU A 306 17.11 -0.55 8.41
CA GLU A 306 18.41 -1.23 8.57
C GLU A 306 18.97 -1.81 7.25
N SER A 307 18.12 -2.46 6.46
CA SER A 307 18.45 -3.06 5.15
C SER A 307 18.60 -2.00 4.04
N VAL A 308 18.02 -0.82 4.25
CA VAL A 308 18.06 0.34 3.33
C VAL A 308 19.29 1.23 3.60
N LEU A 309 19.92 1.15 4.78
CA LEU A 309 21.06 1.98 5.21
C LEU A 309 22.38 1.81 4.42
N GLN A 310 22.40 1.41 3.15
CA GLN A 310 23.60 1.05 2.39
C GLN A 310 24.69 2.15 2.37
N GLY A 311 25.62 2.05 3.31
CA GLY A 311 26.68 3.02 3.57
C GLY A 311 26.18 4.41 3.98
N MET A 312 24.99 4.56 4.56
CA MET A 312 24.52 5.85 5.08
C MET A 312 25.11 6.10 6.48
N THR A 313 25.60 7.31 6.72
CA THR A 313 26.24 7.76 7.97
C THR A 313 25.85 9.22 8.23
N PRO A 314 26.02 9.77 9.45
CA PRO A 314 25.75 11.18 9.71
C PRO A 314 26.53 12.09 8.75
N ASP A 315 27.83 11.84 8.62
CA ASP A 315 28.72 12.63 7.77
C ASP A 315 28.29 12.57 6.31
N ARG A 316 27.91 11.39 5.79
CA ARG A 316 27.46 11.25 4.40
C ARG A 316 26.13 11.94 4.16
N LEU A 317 25.19 11.86 5.10
CA LEU A 317 23.89 12.54 5.05
C LEU A 317 24.11 14.07 4.97
N LEU A 318 24.84 14.63 5.93
CA LEU A 318 25.06 16.07 6.02
C LEU A 318 25.95 16.59 4.89
N ALA A 319 26.99 15.86 4.46
CA ALA A 319 27.81 16.22 3.32
C ALA A 319 27.00 16.24 2.01
N THR A 320 26.14 15.24 1.77
CA THR A 320 25.28 15.22 0.57
C THR A 320 24.31 16.41 0.56
N VAL A 321 23.77 16.80 1.73
CA VAL A 321 22.95 18.01 1.86
C VAL A 321 23.76 19.28 1.57
N VAL A 322 25.01 19.38 2.02
CA VAL A 322 25.87 20.55 1.73
C VAL A 322 26.31 20.60 0.25
N ASP A 323 26.64 19.47 -0.38
CA ASP A 323 27.04 19.42 -1.79
C ASP A 323 25.86 19.66 -2.75
N TYR A 324 24.64 19.29 -2.35
CA TYR A 324 23.43 19.67 -3.09
C TYR A 324 23.25 21.19 -3.16
N ASP A 325 23.63 21.94 -2.11
CA ASP A 325 23.59 23.41 -2.08
C ASP A 325 24.59 24.05 -3.06
N ARG A 326 25.68 23.33 -3.33
CA ARG A 326 26.73 23.67 -4.32
C ARG A 326 26.34 23.28 -5.75
N GLY A 327 25.16 22.69 -5.95
CA GLY A 327 24.60 22.34 -7.25
C GLY A 327 24.68 20.86 -7.61
N ALA A 328 25.31 20.00 -6.80
CA ALA A 328 25.42 18.57 -7.08
C ALA A 328 24.06 17.88 -7.26
N SER A 329 24.02 16.81 -8.05
CA SER A 329 22.86 15.92 -8.13
C SER A 329 22.79 15.00 -6.91
N LEU A 330 21.56 14.63 -6.49
CA LEU A 330 21.39 13.65 -5.43
C LEU A 330 21.73 12.24 -5.94
N PRO A 331 22.46 11.42 -5.17
CA PRO A 331 22.67 10.01 -5.51
C PRO A 331 21.34 9.26 -5.69
N ARG A 332 21.28 8.32 -6.63
CA ARG A 332 20.09 7.47 -6.84
C ARG A 332 19.75 6.74 -5.54
N GLY A 333 18.49 6.84 -5.10
CA GLY A 333 18.01 6.27 -3.84
C GLY A 333 18.27 7.11 -2.58
N PHE A 334 18.97 8.25 -2.67
CA PHE A 334 19.36 9.05 -1.50
C PHE A 334 18.21 9.36 -0.54
N MET A 335 17.06 9.85 -1.03
CA MET A 335 15.90 10.19 -0.18
C MET A 335 15.35 8.98 0.60
N VAL A 336 15.41 7.79 0.00
CA VAL A 336 14.94 6.54 0.63
C VAL A 336 15.91 6.12 1.73
N ASN A 337 17.22 6.10 1.43
CA ASN A 337 18.26 5.74 2.39
C ASN A 337 18.42 6.78 3.52
N ALA A 338 18.19 8.06 3.24
CA ALA A 338 18.31 9.15 4.20
C ALA A 338 17.11 9.25 5.14
N SER A 339 15.88 9.03 4.64
CA SER A 339 14.70 8.95 5.52
C SER A 339 14.67 7.67 6.36
N ALA A 340 15.19 6.56 5.81
CA ALA A 340 15.46 5.35 6.58
C ALA A 340 16.50 5.57 7.69
N TYR A 341 17.57 6.29 7.37
CA TYR A 341 18.56 6.70 8.37
C TYR A 341 17.94 7.59 9.45
N GLY A 342 17.11 8.56 9.09
CA GLY A 342 16.38 9.43 10.03
C GLY A 342 15.56 8.65 11.05
N ARG A 343 14.78 7.66 10.60
CA ARG A 343 13.92 6.83 11.47
C ARG A 343 14.69 5.93 12.44
N LEU A 344 15.92 5.54 12.10
CA LEU A 344 16.80 4.77 12.98
C LEU A 344 17.73 5.63 13.84
N HIS A 345 17.92 6.88 13.47
CA HIS A 345 18.76 7.86 14.14
C HIS A 345 18.00 9.17 14.38
N PRO A 346 17.04 9.21 15.33
CA PRO A 346 16.26 10.42 15.64
C PRO A 346 17.13 11.65 15.96
N GLU A 347 18.34 11.45 16.48
CA GLU A 347 19.34 12.49 16.72
C GLU A 347 19.76 13.24 15.43
N SER A 348 19.67 12.59 14.27
CA SER A 348 19.99 13.20 12.97
C SER A 348 18.99 14.29 12.58
N SER A 349 17.75 14.25 13.08
CA SER A 349 16.77 15.32 12.91
C SER A 349 17.25 16.63 13.54
N GLN A 350 17.87 16.58 14.72
CA GLN A 350 18.42 17.79 15.36
C GLN A 350 19.71 18.29 14.69
N ALA A 351 20.52 17.38 14.14
CA ALA A 351 21.64 17.75 13.27
C ALA A 351 21.15 18.47 12.01
N MET A 352 20.04 18.03 11.42
CA MET A 352 19.40 18.70 10.29
C MET A 352 18.83 20.09 10.65
N VAL A 353 18.22 20.29 11.84
CA VAL A 353 17.88 21.64 12.34
C VAL A 353 19.11 22.53 12.41
N THR A 354 20.21 22.01 12.97
CA THR A 354 21.47 22.74 13.17
C THR A 354 22.07 23.19 11.83
N VAL A 355 22.05 22.34 10.79
CA VAL A 355 22.47 22.72 9.43
C VAL A 355 21.49 23.69 8.79
N PHE A 356 20.17 23.51 8.96
CA PHE A 356 19.16 24.42 8.40
C PHE A 356 19.36 25.87 8.87
N VAL A 357 19.52 26.08 10.18
CA VAL A 357 19.66 27.42 10.77
C VAL A 357 21.06 28.04 10.56
N GLY A 358 22.00 27.26 10.03
CA GLY A 358 23.34 27.73 9.69
C GLY A 358 23.32 28.93 8.73
N PRO A 359 24.18 29.95 8.96
CA PRO A 359 24.21 31.16 8.13
C PRO A 359 24.76 30.92 6.71
N THR A 360 25.44 29.78 6.48
CA THR A 360 25.98 29.36 5.20
C THR A 360 25.01 28.55 4.33
N THR A 361 23.91 28.03 4.91
CA THR A 361 22.98 27.12 4.24
C THR A 361 21.93 27.89 3.45
N ARG A 362 21.82 27.67 2.14
CA ARG A 362 20.90 28.40 1.26
C ARG A 362 19.53 27.69 1.14
N SER A 363 18.59 28.34 0.45
CA SER A 363 17.21 27.85 0.26
C SER A 363 17.15 26.45 -0.36
N ARG A 364 18.04 26.10 -1.28
CA ARG A 364 18.08 24.77 -1.93
C ARG A 364 18.27 23.64 -0.92
N SER A 365 19.27 23.72 -0.04
CA SER A 365 19.47 22.67 0.96
C SER A 365 18.60 22.81 2.21
N ARG A 366 18.12 24.01 2.54
CA ARG A 366 17.02 24.17 3.52
C ARG A 366 15.74 23.45 3.05
N THR A 367 15.42 23.53 1.76
CA THR A 367 14.30 22.81 1.14
C THR A 367 14.52 21.30 1.20
N LEU A 368 15.70 20.82 0.80
CA LEU A 368 16.05 19.40 0.91
C LEU A 368 15.95 18.86 2.34
N ILE A 369 16.35 19.64 3.35
CA ILE A 369 16.20 19.26 4.77
C ILE A 369 14.71 19.10 5.13
N MET A 370 13.84 20.02 4.71
CA MET A 370 12.40 19.90 4.96
C MET A 370 11.77 18.72 4.20
N ASP A 371 12.21 18.44 2.98
CA ASP A 371 11.78 17.27 2.20
C ASP A 371 12.24 15.95 2.84
N LEU A 372 13.47 15.91 3.38
CA LEU A 372 14.01 14.77 4.12
C LEU A 372 13.25 14.53 5.43
N LEU A 373 13.08 15.56 6.27
CA LEU A 373 12.36 15.43 7.54
C LEU A 373 10.90 14.98 7.33
N ALA A 374 10.22 15.53 6.31
CA ALA A 374 8.85 15.12 5.99
C ALA A 374 8.76 13.67 5.47
N ALA A 375 9.79 13.17 4.78
CA ALA A 375 9.92 11.78 4.34
C ALA A 375 10.36 10.81 5.45
N THR A 376 11.11 11.28 6.45
CA THR A 376 11.40 10.56 7.70
C THR A 376 10.09 10.36 8.47
N GLY A 377 9.39 11.46 8.75
CA GLY A 377 7.99 11.49 9.18
C GLY A 377 7.68 11.12 10.64
N ASP A 378 8.67 10.65 11.40
CA ASP A 378 8.52 10.32 12.83
C ASP A 378 8.43 11.55 13.74
N HIS A 379 8.24 11.31 15.04
CA HIS A 379 8.14 12.33 16.07
C HIS A 379 9.31 13.32 16.09
N ALA A 380 10.55 12.83 16.04
CA ALA A 380 11.74 13.68 16.11
C ALA A 380 11.89 14.53 14.84
N ALA A 381 11.58 13.95 13.67
CA ALA A 381 11.55 14.69 12.42
C ALA A 381 10.45 15.77 12.39
N GLN A 382 9.27 15.48 12.93
CA GLN A 382 8.17 16.44 13.04
C GLN A 382 8.45 17.56 14.03
N VAL A 383 9.05 17.25 15.19
CA VAL A 383 9.56 18.27 16.13
C VAL A 383 10.60 19.16 15.44
N ALA A 384 11.57 18.58 14.72
CA ALA A 384 12.59 19.32 13.98
C ALA A 384 12.00 20.24 12.89
N MET A 385 11.00 19.78 12.11
CA MET A 385 10.26 20.65 11.17
C MET A 385 9.58 21.82 11.92
N GLY A 386 9.02 21.54 13.10
CA GLY A 386 8.39 22.52 13.96
C GLY A 386 9.36 23.54 14.59
N GLU A 387 10.60 23.16 14.87
CA GLU A 387 11.65 24.12 15.26
C GLU A 387 12.08 24.98 14.07
N ILE A 388 12.30 24.35 12.91
CA ILE A 388 12.70 25.02 11.67
C ILE A 388 11.72 26.15 11.31
N VAL A 389 10.41 25.90 11.24
CA VAL A 389 9.44 26.95 10.83
C VAL A 389 9.16 28.01 11.91
N ARG A 390 9.68 27.84 13.13
CA ARG A 390 9.73 28.89 14.16
C ARG A 390 11.04 29.69 14.11
N SER A 391 12.07 29.20 13.43
CA SER A 391 13.40 29.83 13.39
C SER A 391 13.41 31.14 12.60
N LYS A 392 14.28 32.07 13.02
CA LYS A 392 14.58 33.30 12.26
C LYS A 392 15.15 32.99 10.86
N ALA A 393 15.88 31.87 10.71
CA ALA A 393 16.48 31.46 9.44
C ALA A 393 15.44 31.01 8.39
N ALA A 394 14.33 30.40 8.83
CA ALA A 394 13.22 30.07 7.95
C ALA A 394 12.40 31.32 7.57
N ARG A 395 12.14 32.21 8.55
CA ARG A 395 11.38 33.46 8.35
C ARG A 395 12.18 34.61 7.70
N ALA A 396 13.44 34.39 7.33
CA ALA A 396 14.31 35.41 6.73
C ALA A 396 14.02 35.68 5.24
N ASP A 397 13.34 34.75 4.56
CA ASP A 397 12.88 34.88 3.18
C ASP A 397 11.45 34.37 3.09
N ALA A 398 10.52 35.20 2.62
CA ALA A 398 9.11 34.87 2.61
C ALA A 398 8.78 33.74 1.63
N GLU A 399 9.34 33.79 0.41
CA GLU A 399 9.06 32.81 -0.65
C GLU A 399 9.49 31.40 -0.22
N SER A 400 10.71 31.26 0.31
CA SER A 400 11.16 30.00 0.88
C SER A 400 10.36 29.60 2.13
N TYR A 401 9.89 30.55 2.95
CA TYR A 401 9.05 30.24 4.13
C TYR A 401 7.74 29.56 3.74
N ALA A 402 7.05 30.06 2.72
CA ALA A 402 5.86 29.42 2.16
C ALA A 402 6.15 27.99 1.68
N HIS A 403 7.29 27.78 1.01
CA HIS A 403 7.72 26.45 0.59
C HIS A 403 8.02 25.50 1.77
N TYR A 404 8.59 25.98 2.88
CA TYR A 404 8.82 25.15 4.07
C TYR A 404 7.49 24.74 4.74
N LEU A 405 6.51 25.65 4.84
CA LEU A 405 5.18 25.35 5.39
C LEU A 405 4.47 24.26 4.56
N GLN A 406 4.57 24.32 3.24
CA GLN A 406 3.96 23.33 2.34
C GLN A 406 4.44 21.89 2.59
N ARG A 407 5.67 21.67 3.09
CA ARG A 407 6.19 20.30 3.34
C ARG A 407 5.40 19.52 4.39
N PHE A 408 4.69 20.19 5.29
CA PHE A 408 3.79 19.54 6.24
C PHE A 408 2.67 18.72 5.57
N MET A 409 2.32 18.98 4.30
CA MET A 409 1.37 18.14 3.56
C MET A 409 1.90 16.72 3.27
N LEU A 410 3.22 16.54 3.22
CA LEU A 410 3.87 15.28 2.83
C LEU A 410 3.89 14.26 3.98
N LEU A 411 3.89 14.71 5.24
CA LEU A 411 3.91 13.87 6.44
C LEU A 411 2.85 12.75 6.37
N ALA A 412 3.28 11.48 6.40
CA ALA A 412 2.38 10.34 6.23
C ALA A 412 1.33 10.26 7.36
N ALA A 413 1.78 10.38 8.61
CA ALA A 413 0.96 10.44 9.82
C ALA A 413 1.33 11.72 10.60
N PRO A 414 0.71 12.87 10.31
CA PRO A 414 1.00 14.12 11.02
C PRO A 414 0.53 14.03 12.47
N GLU A 415 1.39 14.42 13.41
CA GLU A 415 1.05 14.50 14.82
C GLU A 415 0.19 15.73 15.13
N ARG A 416 -0.59 15.63 16.20
CA ARG A 416 -1.41 16.72 16.75
C ARG A 416 -0.62 18.03 16.88
N ALA A 417 0.58 17.97 17.45
CA ALA A 417 1.44 19.13 17.67
C ALA A 417 1.89 19.83 16.37
N SER A 418 2.17 19.06 15.30
CA SER A 418 2.50 19.60 13.98
C SER A 418 1.32 20.34 13.36
N ALA A 419 0.12 19.78 13.50
CA ALA A 419 -1.10 20.39 12.99
C ALA A 419 -1.56 21.61 13.80
N GLU A 420 -1.46 21.59 15.13
CA GLU A 420 -1.76 22.75 15.97
C GLU A 420 -0.76 23.90 15.75
N LEU A 421 0.51 23.61 15.46
CA LEU A 421 1.50 24.62 15.01
C LEU A 421 1.12 25.24 13.67
N LEU A 422 0.82 24.43 12.66
CA LEU A 422 0.46 24.96 11.34
C LEU A 422 -0.86 25.76 11.40
N PHE A 423 -1.81 25.33 12.24
CA PHE A 423 -3.07 26.01 12.49
C PHE A 423 -2.88 27.33 13.24
N SER A 424 -1.92 27.44 14.17
CA SER A 424 -1.58 28.71 14.81
C SER A 424 -0.90 29.67 13.84
N ILE A 425 0.02 29.20 12.98
CA ILE A 425 0.66 30.03 11.93
C ILE A 425 -0.38 30.58 10.95
N TYR A 426 -1.34 29.75 10.51
CA TYR A 426 -2.47 30.18 9.68
C TYR A 426 -3.35 31.23 10.38
N THR A 427 -3.70 30.98 11.64
CA THR A 427 -4.56 31.90 12.42
C THR A 427 -3.86 33.24 12.70
N GLU A 428 -2.56 33.21 13.00
CA GLU A 428 -1.70 34.39 13.21
C GLU A 428 -1.62 35.23 11.92
N SER A 429 -1.26 34.63 10.79
CA SER A 429 -1.13 35.32 9.49
C SER A 429 -2.45 35.90 8.97
N ARG A 430 -3.58 35.20 9.15
CA ARG A 430 -4.91 35.78 8.89
C ARG A 430 -5.22 36.98 9.80
N ALA A 431 -4.81 36.95 11.06
CA ALA A 431 -5.03 38.06 12.00
C ALA A 431 -4.14 39.29 11.71
N THR A 432 -2.88 39.08 11.31
CA THR A 432 -1.94 40.15 10.92
C THR A 432 -2.16 40.67 9.50
N ARG A 433 -3.01 40.00 8.71
CA ARG A 433 -3.26 40.26 7.28
C ARG A 433 -2.02 40.04 6.40
N ASP A 434 -1.31 38.94 6.66
CA ASP A 434 -0.31 38.36 5.75
C ASP A 434 -0.98 37.28 4.90
N PRO A 435 -1.54 37.60 3.72
CA PRO A 435 -2.20 36.61 2.88
C PRO A 435 -1.21 35.57 2.35
N PHE A 436 0.05 35.95 2.12
CA PHE A 436 1.04 35.05 1.52
C PHE A 436 1.39 33.89 2.46
N VAL A 437 1.62 34.17 3.75
CA VAL A 437 1.84 33.14 4.76
C VAL A 437 0.55 32.38 5.09
N ALA A 438 -0.60 33.05 5.11
CA ALA A 438 -1.88 32.39 5.36
C ALA A 438 -2.22 31.36 4.27
N ASP A 439 -2.11 31.76 3.00
CA ASP A 439 -2.42 30.90 1.85
C ASP A 439 -1.43 29.72 1.76
N ALA A 440 -0.15 29.97 2.08
CA ALA A 440 0.87 28.92 2.16
C ALA A 440 0.64 27.92 3.30
N ALA A 441 0.04 28.33 4.42
CA ALA A 441 -0.35 27.45 5.53
C ALA A 441 -1.70 26.74 5.29
N ALA A 442 -2.63 27.36 4.55
CA ALA A 442 -3.95 26.79 4.26
C ALA A 442 -3.86 25.47 3.47
N VAL A 443 -3.05 25.43 2.40
CA VAL A 443 -2.91 24.26 1.51
C VAL A 443 -2.46 22.98 2.26
N PRO A 444 -1.42 22.98 3.10
CA PRO A 444 -1.05 21.84 3.94
C PRO A 444 -2.05 21.54 5.07
N LEU A 445 -2.77 22.54 5.63
CA LEU A 445 -3.78 22.30 6.68
C LEU A 445 -4.92 21.38 6.22
N GLY A 446 -5.39 21.53 4.98
CA GLY A 446 -6.40 20.63 4.42
C GLY A 446 -5.89 19.18 4.38
N ALA A 447 -4.67 18.97 3.89
CA ALA A 447 -4.05 17.65 3.86
C ALA A 447 -3.85 17.03 5.25
N MET A 448 -3.55 17.86 6.27
CA MET A 448 -3.49 17.43 7.67
C MET A 448 -4.87 17.07 8.23
N ALA A 449 -5.88 17.92 8.05
CA ALA A 449 -7.25 17.64 8.51
C ALA A 449 -7.75 16.29 7.97
N ARG A 450 -7.52 16.00 6.68
CA ARG A 450 -7.83 14.68 6.08
C ARG A 450 -7.14 13.51 6.79
N LYS A 451 -5.84 13.63 7.10
CA LYS A 451 -5.04 12.58 7.72
C LYS A 451 -5.36 12.39 9.20
N LEU A 452 -5.80 13.44 9.89
CA LEU A 452 -6.14 13.42 11.32
C LEU A 452 -7.49 12.79 11.64
N ARG A 453 -8.44 12.70 10.68
CA ARG A 453 -9.83 12.25 10.92
C ARG A 453 -9.98 11.00 11.80
N ALA A 454 -9.08 10.03 11.66
CA ALA A 454 -9.18 8.73 12.33
C ALA A 454 -8.63 8.72 13.78
N GLY A 455 -7.76 9.66 14.15
CA GLY A 455 -7.11 9.69 15.47
C GLY A 455 -7.34 10.98 16.27
N GLU A 456 -7.57 12.10 15.59
CA GLU A 456 -7.75 13.44 16.16
C GLU A 456 -8.97 14.12 15.50
N PRO A 457 -10.18 13.53 15.57
CA PRO A 457 -11.35 13.98 14.81
C PRO A 457 -11.79 15.41 15.17
N GLU A 458 -11.67 15.81 16.44
CA GLU A 458 -11.98 17.18 16.89
C GLU A 458 -11.06 18.23 16.26
N LEU A 459 -9.74 17.95 16.20
CA LEU A 459 -8.77 18.84 15.58
C LEU A 459 -8.98 18.91 14.06
N SER A 460 -9.23 17.77 13.43
CA SER A 460 -9.63 17.68 12.02
C SER A 460 -10.85 18.58 11.73
N ALA A 461 -11.93 18.43 12.49
CA ALA A 461 -13.15 19.23 12.33
C ALA A 461 -12.92 20.72 12.60
N ARG A 462 -12.12 21.07 13.62
CA ARG A 462 -11.77 22.47 13.95
C ARG A 462 -10.96 23.16 12.85
N ILE A 463 -10.01 22.45 12.23
CA ILE A 463 -9.25 22.95 11.08
C ILE A 463 -10.18 23.12 9.87
N HIS A 464 -10.99 22.09 9.58
CA HIS A 464 -11.91 22.06 8.45
C HIS A 464 -12.97 23.17 8.50
N GLN A 465 -13.67 23.33 9.62
CA GLN A 465 -14.65 24.41 9.81
C GLN A 465 -14.00 25.78 9.65
N ARG A 466 -12.77 25.98 10.12
CA ARG A 466 -12.07 27.26 9.98
C ARG A 466 -11.77 27.62 8.51
N ILE A 467 -11.46 26.63 7.67
CA ILE A 467 -11.24 26.82 6.22
C ILE A 467 -12.57 27.20 5.53
N LEU A 468 -13.67 26.53 5.87
CA LEU A 468 -15.01 26.88 5.37
C LEU A 468 -15.44 28.30 5.80
N ASP A 469 -15.25 28.61 7.08
CA ASP A 469 -15.53 29.91 7.67
C ASP A 469 -14.78 31.04 6.96
N ASP A 470 -13.52 30.85 6.60
CA ASP A 470 -12.74 31.86 5.88
C ASP A 470 -13.10 31.91 4.39
N LEU A 471 -13.45 30.78 3.75
CA LEU A 471 -13.89 30.78 2.34
C LEU A 471 -15.19 31.57 2.14
N GLY A 472 -16.12 31.46 3.09
CA GLY A 472 -17.33 32.30 3.14
C GLY A 472 -17.07 33.80 3.35
N LYS A 473 -15.83 34.19 3.69
CA LYS A 473 -15.40 35.58 3.89
C LYS A 473 -14.39 36.07 2.83
N ALA A 474 -13.89 35.18 1.96
CA ALA A 474 -12.81 35.46 1.03
C ALA A 474 -13.21 36.51 -0.02
N THR A 475 -12.49 37.64 -0.05
CA THR A 475 -12.84 38.81 -0.88
C THR A 475 -12.09 38.86 -2.22
N SER A 476 -10.83 38.41 -2.26
CA SER A 476 -10.04 38.24 -3.48
C SER A 476 -10.18 36.83 -4.07
N ASP A 477 -9.77 36.64 -5.32
CA ASP A 477 -9.78 35.32 -5.95
C ASP A 477 -8.59 34.45 -5.56
N ASP A 478 -7.43 35.03 -5.24
CA ASP A 478 -6.26 34.28 -4.76
C ASP A 478 -6.54 33.59 -3.42
N ASP A 479 -7.23 34.29 -2.52
CA ASP A 479 -7.69 33.76 -1.22
C ASP A 479 -8.69 32.61 -1.43
N ARG A 480 -9.64 32.78 -2.35
CA ARG A 480 -10.55 31.69 -2.78
C ARG A 480 -9.80 30.51 -3.36
N ILE A 481 -8.76 30.73 -4.18
CA ILE A 481 -7.91 29.66 -4.73
C ILE A 481 -7.20 28.92 -3.58
N ALA A 482 -6.58 29.62 -2.64
CA ALA A 482 -5.83 29.01 -1.53
C ALA A 482 -6.73 28.16 -0.63
N LEU A 483 -7.92 28.67 -0.32
CA LEU A 483 -8.92 27.97 0.48
C LEU A 483 -9.57 26.80 -0.28
N LEU A 484 -9.86 26.94 -1.58
CA LEU A 484 -10.31 25.83 -2.41
C LEU A 484 -9.23 24.74 -2.55
N LYS A 485 -7.94 25.10 -2.68
CA LYS A 485 -6.81 24.13 -2.61
C LYS A 485 -6.80 23.38 -1.29
N SER A 486 -7.06 24.09 -0.18
CA SER A 486 -7.16 23.50 1.16
C SER A 486 -8.31 22.49 1.23
N LEU A 487 -9.54 22.86 0.84
CA LEU A 487 -10.68 21.94 0.80
C LEU A 487 -10.44 20.76 -0.15
N GLY A 488 -9.84 20.97 -1.33
CA GLY A 488 -9.49 19.91 -2.28
C GLY A 488 -8.41 18.94 -1.78
N ASN A 489 -7.58 19.35 -0.82
CA ASN A 489 -6.64 18.49 -0.09
C ASN A 489 -7.31 17.84 1.14
N GLY A 490 -8.29 18.51 1.75
CA GLY A 490 -9.12 18.04 2.86
C GLY A 490 -10.09 16.94 2.45
N ALA A 491 -10.72 17.08 1.28
CA ALA A 491 -11.60 16.14 0.63
C ALA A 491 -12.73 15.60 1.54
N PHE A 492 -13.41 16.48 2.29
CA PHE A 492 -14.53 16.05 3.14
C PHE A 492 -15.80 15.91 2.26
N PRO A 493 -16.60 14.83 2.40
CA PRO A 493 -17.80 14.65 1.58
C PRO A 493 -18.82 15.80 1.67
N GLY A 494 -18.83 16.56 2.77
CA GLY A 494 -19.66 17.76 2.92
C GLY A 494 -19.21 18.96 2.08
N ASP A 495 -17.98 18.98 1.56
CA ASP A 495 -17.42 20.12 0.81
C ASP A 495 -17.99 20.26 -0.61
N VAL A 496 -18.61 19.21 -1.14
CA VAL A 496 -19.00 19.15 -2.57
C VAL A 496 -19.90 20.33 -2.95
N SER A 497 -20.93 20.63 -2.17
CA SER A 497 -21.85 21.74 -2.46
C SER A 497 -21.16 23.11 -2.45
N VAL A 498 -20.19 23.30 -1.54
CA VAL A 498 -19.40 24.53 -1.41
C VAL A 498 -18.44 24.68 -2.59
N ILE A 499 -17.68 23.64 -2.93
CA ILE A 499 -16.73 23.66 -4.06
C ILE A 499 -17.50 23.80 -5.40
N VAL A 500 -18.63 23.09 -5.55
CA VAL A 500 -19.50 23.20 -6.75
C VAL A 500 -20.02 24.62 -6.95
N ALA A 501 -20.31 25.38 -5.89
CA ALA A 501 -20.71 26.78 -6.05
C ALA A 501 -19.63 27.64 -6.74
N HIS A 502 -18.34 27.39 -6.46
CA HIS A 502 -17.22 28.10 -7.08
C HIS A 502 -16.96 27.72 -8.54
N THR A 503 -17.50 26.60 -9.03
CA THR A 503 -17.48 26.26 -10.47
C THR A 503 -18.24 27.26 -11.35
N ARG A 504 -19.04 28.15 -10.75
CA ARG A 504 -19.79 29.22 -11.44
C ARG A 504 -19.15 30.60 -11.30
N SER A 505 -17.94 30.70 -10.76
CA SER A 505 -17.23 31.98 -10.64
C SER A 505 -16.96 32.62 -12.00
N GLY A 506 -17.11 33.95 -12.12
CA GLY A 506 -16.72 34.68 -13.33
C GLY A 506 -15.22 34.55 -13.63
N ALA A 507 -14.40 34.46 -12.58
CA ALA A 507 -12.96 34.27 -12.67
C ALA A 507 -12.59 32.83 -13.03
N SER A 508 -11.96 32.63 -14.19
CA SER A 508 -11.62 31.29 -14.70
C SER A 508 -10.62 30.54 -13.82
N HIS A 509 -9.68 31.22 -13.16
CA HIS A 509 -8.75 30.61 -12.21
C HIS A 509 -9.43 30.07 -10.94
N VAL A 510 -10.57 30.64 -10.53
CA VAL A 510 -11.38 30.09 -9.44
C VAL A 510 -12.14 28.83 -9.91
N ARG A 511 -12.64 28.81 -11.16
CA ARG A 511 -13.30 27.62 -11.74
C ARG A 511 -12.33 26.47 -11.97
N ASP A 512 -11.14 26.76 -12.49
CA ASP A 512 -10.03 25.83 -12.67
C ASP A 512 -9.64 25.19 -11.33
N GLN A 513 -9.49 26.00 -10.29
CA GLN A 513 -9.21 25.50 -8.95
C GLN A 513 -10.38 24.70 -8.36
N ALA A 514 -11.63 25.10 -8.58
CA ALA A 514 -12.80 24.33 -8.14
C ALA A 514 -12.83 22.94 -8.80
N ALA A 515 -12.60 22.85 -10.12
CA ALA A 515 -12.46 21.58 -10.84
C ALA A 515 -11.32 20.71 -10.27
N PHE A 516 -10.14 21.30 -10.08
CA PHE A 516 -9.01 20.59 -9.48
C PHE A 516 -9.33 20.09 -8.07
N SER A 517 -10.09 20.82 -7.26
CA SER A 517 -10.44 20.42 -5.91
C SER A 517 -11.50 19.31 -5.83
N LEU A 518 -12.42 19.22 -6.81
CA LEU A 518 -13.42 18.14 -6.88
C LEU A 518 -12.80 16.76 -7.16
N ARG A 519 -11.62 16.69 -7.82
CA ARG A 519 -10.92 15.43 -8.16
C ARG A 519 -10.68 14.46 -6.99
N SER A 520 -10.75 14.96 -5.75
CA SER A 520 -10.47 14.20 -4.53
C SER A 520 -11.74 13.68 -3.85
N ILE A 521 -12.93 14.01 -4.35
CA ILE A 521 -14.22 13.74 -3.69
C ILE A 521 -15.17 13.10 -4.70
N ASP A 522 -15.08 11.78 -4.86
CA ASP A 522 -15.98 11.03 -5.73
C ASP A 522 -17.41 11.06 -5.18
N ALA A 523 -18.26 11.80 -5.89
CA ALA A 523 -19.67 12.01 -5.60
C ALA A 523 -20.38 12.44 -6.88
N GLU A 524 -21.65 12.07 -7.03
CA GLU A 524 -22.48 12.41 -8.21
C GLU A 524 -22.43 13.91 -8.55
N ALA A 525 -22.59 14.78 -7.56
CA ALA A 525 -22.53 16.23 -7.74
C ALA A 525 -21.12 16.76 -8.10
N SER A 526 -20.05 16.05 -7.72
CA SER A 526 -18.69 16.34 -8.20
C SER A 526 -18.58 15.99 -9.69
N ARG A 527 -18.97 14.77 -10.08
CA ARG A 527 -18.89 14.30 -11.46
C ARG A 527 -19.74 15.13 -12.41
N ALA A 528 -20.99 15.42 -12.05
CA ALA A 528 -21.87 16.28 -12.84
C ALA A 528 -21.30 17.70 -13.04
N ALA A 529 -20.67 18.29 -12.02
CA ALA A 529 -20.04 19.60 -12.13
C ALA A 529 -18.76 19.57 -12.99
N LEU A 530 -17.94 18.52 -12.86
CA LEU A 530 -16.76 18.31 -13.70
C LEU A 530 -17.13 18.08 -15.17
N LEU A 531 -18.12 17.22 -15.44
CA LEU A 531 -18.66 17.00 -16.79
C LEU A 531 -19.19 18.30 -17.40
N ALA A 532 -19.90 19.13 -16.63
CA ALA A 532 -20.34 20.45 -17.09
C ALA A 532 -19.15 21.36 -17.48
N LEU A 533 -18.08 21.38 -16.66
CA LEU A 533 -16.87 22.19 -16.91
C LEU A 533 -16.02 21.72 -18.10
N THR A 534 -16.21 20.52 -18.65
CA THR A 534 -15.56 20.12 -19.93
C THR A 534 -15.96 21.04 -21.11
N GLN A 535 -17.06 21.79 -20.97
CA GLN A 535 -17.57 22.77 -21.92
C GLN A 535 -17.10 24.21 -21.63
N ASP A 536 -16.21 24.43 -20.66
CA ASP A 536 -15.80 25.79 -20.27
C ASP A 536 -15.06 26.49 -21.43
N PRO A 537 -15.42 27.76 -21.75
CA PRO A 537 -14.73 28.52 -22.79
C PRO A 537 -13.26 28.80 -22.46
N ASN A 538 -12.85 28.74 -21.18
CA ASN A 538 -11.45 28.73 -20.80
C ASN A 538 -10.88 27.30 -20.86
N ARG A 539 -9.97 27.08 -21.80
CA ARG A 539 -9.30 25.78 -22.02
C ARG A 539 -8.69 25.16 -20.77
N ASN A 540 -8.12 25.94 -19.85
CA ASN A 540 -7.47 25.39 -18.65
C ASN A 540 -8.53 24.71 -17.78
N VAL A 541 -9.68 25.37 -17.57
CA VAL A 541 -10.80 24.84 -16.78
C VAL A 541 -11.32 23.53 -17.38
N ALA A 542 -11.51 23.48 -18.70
CA ALA A 542 -11.97 22.28 -19.39
C ALA A 542 -10.95 21.12 -19.31
N THR A 543 -9.67 21.38 -19.58
CA THR A 543 -8.58 20.40 -19.43
C THR A 543 -8.44 19.90 -18.00
N THR A 544 -8.50 20.79 -16.99
CA THR A 544 -8.45 20.43 -15.57
C THR A 544 -9.67 19.61 -15.16
N ALA A 545 -10.87 19.91 -15.70
CA ALA A 545 -12.07 19.14 -15.44
C ALA A 545 -11.97 17.69 -15.96
N VAL A 546 -11.48 17.49 -17.19
CA VAL A 546 -11.22 16.14 -17.75
C VAL A 546 -10.14 15.41 -16.95
N ARG A 547 -9.07 16.09 -16.52
CA ARG A 547 -8.04 15.52 -15.64
C ARG A 547 -8.56 15.19 -14.23
N ALA A 548 -9.60 15.85 -13.76
CA ALA A 548 -10.26 15.54 -12.50
C ALA A 548 -11.19 14.32 -12.62
N LEU A 549 -11.86 14.14 -13.77
CA LEU A 549 -12.67 12.94 -14.05
C LEU A 549 -11.83 11.65 -14.05
N ARG A 550 -10.53 11.70 -14.40
CA ARG A 550 -9.55 10.60 -14.25
C ARG A 550 -9.28 10.16 -12.79
N ARG A 551 -10.03 10.69 -11.82
CA ARG A 551 -9.99 10.35 -10.38
C ARG A 551 -11.41 10.22 -9.78
N GLN A 552 -12.38 9.83 -10.60
CA GLN A 552 -13.78 9.68 -10.22
C GLN A 552 -14.32 8.35 -10.79
N SER A 553 -15.19 7.66 -10.05
CA SER A 553 -15.85 6.44 -10.55
C SER A 553 -16.98 6.85 -11.49
N LEU A 554 -16.74 6.82 -12.80
CA LEU A 554 -17.74 7.26 -13.78
C LEU A 554 -18.82 6.17 -13.98
N SER A 555 -20.07 6.56 -13.83
CA SER A 555 -21.22 5.69 -14.12
C SER A 555 -21.48 5.59 -15.64
N PRO A 556 -22.28 4.60 -16.10
CA PRO A 556 -22.73 4.56 -17.50
C PRO A 556 -23.46 5.84 -17.95
N GLU A 557 -24.14 6.55 -17.03
CA GLU A 557 -24.78 7.83 -17.31
C GLU A 557 -23.75 8.97 -17.46
N ASP A 558 -22.70 8.99 -16.64
CA ASP A 558 -21.57 9.92 -16.77
C ASP A 558 -20.87 9.74 -18.14
N TRP A 559 -20.64 8.49 -18.57
CA TRP A 559 -20.09 8.16 -19.89
C TRP A 559 -21.03 8.57 -21.04
N THR A 560 -22.33 8.26 -20.93
CA THR A 560 -23.36 8.68 -21.91
C THR A 560 -23.41 10.19 -22.09
N PHE A 561 -23.28 10.92 -20.99
CA PHE A 561 -23.23 12.38 -21.01
C PHE A 561 -21.93 12.88 -21.66
N LEU A 562 -20.76 12.31 -21.31
CA LEU A 562 -19.48 12.66 -21.93
C LEU A 562 -19.48 12.40 -23.45
N ARG A 563 -19.99 11.25 -23.92
CA ARG A 563 -20.19 11.00 -25.36
C ARG A 563 -21.05 12.09 -25.98
N THR A 564 -22.17 12.41 -25.35
CA THR A 564 -23.09 13.44 -25.87
C THR A 564 -22.40 14.80 -26.00
N LEU A 565 -21.56 15.20 -25.05
CA LEU A 565 -20.79 16.44 -25.14
C LEU A 565 -19.70 16.40 -26.21
N VAL A 566 -18.98 15.29 -26.33
CA VAL A 566 -17.90 15.13 -27.32
C VAL A 566 -18.47 15.07 -28.74
N VAL A 567 -19.47 14.23 -29.00
CA VAL A 567 -20.09 14.04 -30.33
C VAL A 567 -20.76 15.32 -30.83
N LEU A 568 -21.40 16.10 -29.94
CA LEU A 568 -21.98 17.40 -30.29
C LEU A 568 -20.94 18.53 -30.40
N GLY A 569 -19.65 18.25 -30.24
CA GLY A 569 -18.57 19.23 -30.33
C GLY A 569 -18.59 20.31 -29.23
N LYS A 570 -19.21 20.02 -28.08
CA LYS A 570 -19.36 20.97 -26.96
C LYS A 570 -18.16 20.99 -26.01
N THR A 571 -17.42 19.88 -25.93
CA THR A 571 -16.15 19.82 -25.19
C THR A 571 -15.08 20.69 -25.84
N ASN A 572 -14.24 21.36 -25.05
CA ASN A 572 -13.14 22.16 -25.58
C ASN A 572 -12.10 21.28 -26.30
N LYS A 573 -11.80 21.58 -27.58
CA LYS A 573 -10.88 20.77 -28.41
C LYS A 573 -9.46 20.66 -27.84
N GLU A 574 -8.99 21.62 -27.05
CA GLU A 574 -7.69 21.54 -26.38
C GLU A 574 -7.66 20.51 -25.23
N SER A 575 -8.82 19.96 -24.84
CA SER A 575 -8.92 18.85 -23.86
C SER A 575 -8.99 17.45 -24.50
N ASP A 576 -9.06 17.33 -25.83
CA ASP A 576 -9.29 16.06 -26.53
C ASP A 576 -8.23 14.98 -26.18
N ALA A 577 -6.97 15.37 -26.01
CA ALA A 577 -5.90 14.45 -25.61
C ALA A 577 -6.06 13.93 -24.16
N ASP A 578 -6.61 14.75 -23.27
CA ASP A 578 -6.95 14.33 -21.90
C ASP A 578 -8.22 13.48 -21.86
N VAL A 579 -9.16 13.65 -22.81
CA VAL A 579 -10.33 12.76 -22.96
C VAL A 579 -9.90 11.39 -23.47
N VAL A 580 -8.96 11.32 -24.41
CA VAL A 580 -8.37 10.04 -24.85
C VAL A 580 -7.56 9.37 -23.74
N ALA A 581 -6.90 10.14 -22.86
CA ALA A 581 -6.28 9.58 -21.65
C ALA A 581 -7.34 9.06 -20.66
N LEU A 582 -8.46 9.79 -20.47
CA LEU A 582 -9.57 9.35 -19.61
C LEU A 582 -10.19 8.02 -20.07
N LEU A 583 -10.30 7.76 -21.37
CA LEU A 583 -10.77 6.47 -21.87
C LEU A 583 -9.80 5.30 -21.66
N VAL A 584 -8.50 5.58 -21.50
CA VAL A 584 -7.46 4.55 -21.32
C VAL A 584 -7.18 4.27 -19.83
N ASP A 585 -7.31 5.28 -18.98
CA ASP A 585 -6.94 5.21 -17.56
C ASP A 585 -8.14 4.97 -16.63
N ALA A 586 -9.33 4.64 -17.15
CA ALA A 586 -10.54 4.53 -16.35
C ALA A 586 -10.67 3.19 -15.62
N GLU A 587 -10.86 3.24 -14.29
CA GLU A 587 -11.19 2.08 -13.45
C GLU A 587 -12.56 1.46 -13.81
N SER A 588 -13.44 2.24 -14.43
CA SER A 588 -14.72 1.80 -14.99
C SER A 588 -14.62 1.64 -16.51
N ASP A 589 -14.93 0.47 -17.05
CA ASP A 589 -15.01 0.25 -18.49
C ASP A 589 -16.01 1.22 -19.16
N PRO A 590 -15.57 2.09 -20.11
CA PRO A 590 -16.46 2.96 -20.87
C PRO A 590 -17.31 2.20 -21.91
N GLY A 591 -16.99 0.94 -22.24
CA GLY A 591 -17.78 0.07 -23.10
C GLY A 591 -18.13 0.67 -24.46
N GLU A 592 -19.40 0.53 -24.86
CA GLU A 592 -19.91 1.03 -26.15
C GLU A 592 -19.77 2.56 -26.32
N GLU A 593 -19.67 3.32 -25.23
CA GLU A 593 -19.56 4.79 -25.24
C GLU A 593 -18.19 5.29 -25.72
N ALA A 594 -17.13 4.49 -25.55
CA ALA A 594 -15.76 4.85 -25.93
C ALA A 594 -15.59 5.09 -27.44
N ARG A 595 -16.16 4.21 -28.26
CA ARG A 595 -15.96 4.22 -29.71
C ARG A 595 -16.52 5.50 -30.38
N PRO A 596 -17.76 5.96 -30.09
CA PRO A 596 -18.24 7.25 -30.61
C PRO A 596 -17.45 8.46 -30.10
N ILE A 597 -16.93 8.44 -28.87
CA ILE A 597 -16.04 9.49 -28.33
C ILE A 597 -14.76 9.58 -29.19
N LEU A 598 -14.08 8.43 -29.37
CA LEU A 598 -12.86 8.35 -30.18
C LEU A 598 -13.10 8.77 -31.64
N GLN A 599 -14.19 8.34 -32.27
CA GLN A 599 -14.56 8.75 -33.63
C GLN A 599 -14.77 10.26 -33.75
N ALA A 600 -15.48 10.88 -32.81
CA ALA A 600 -15.76 12.31 -32.81
C ALA A 600 -14.49 13.17 -32.54
N ILE A 601 -13.54 12.66 -31.76
CA ILE A 601 -12.21 13.29 -31.58
C ILE A 601 -11.36 13.11 -32.84
N GLN A 602 -11.27 11.91 -33.41
CA GLN A 602 -10.52 11.63 -34.62
C GLN A 602 -10.97 12.53 -35.78
N ALA A 603 -12.28 12.67 -35.98
CA ALA A 603 -12.89 13.46 -37.06
C ALA A 603 -12.65 14.98 -36.95
N ARG A 604 -12.30 15.50 -35.77
CA ARG A 604 -11.98 16.92 -35.55
C ARG A 604 -10.49 17.20 -35.31
N THR A 605 -9.67 16.15 -35.24
CA THR A 605 -8.21 16.20 -35.07
C THR A 605 -7.52 16.11 -36.42
N ARG A 606 -6.41 16.84 -36.61
CA ARG A 606 -5.65 16.85 -37.86
C ARG A 606 -5.07 15.45 -38.17
N PRO A 607 -5.31 14.86 -39.35
CA PRO A 607 -4.67 13.60 -39.76
C PRO A 607 -3.14 13.67 -39.74
N GLY A 608 -2.47 12.60 -39.33
CA GLY A 608 -1.02 12.56 -39.15
C GLY A 608 -0.54 13.45 -38.00
N SER A 609 -1.22 13.35 -36.86
CA SER A 609 -0.80 13.94 -35.60
C SER A 609 -1.00 12.93 -34.48
N ASP A 610 -0.14 12.97 -33.47
CA ASP A 610 -0.03 11.96 -32.41
C ASP A 610 -1.38 11.58 -31.79
N LEU A 611 -2.30 12.56 -31.64
CA LEU A 611 -3.65 12.33 -31.14
C LEU A 611 -4.56 11.62 -32.14
N HIS A 612 -4.53 12.01 -33.42
CA HIS A 612 -5.31 11.33 -34.48
C HIS A 612 -4.86 9.87 -34.60
N ASP A 613 -3.55 9.65 -34.63
CA ASP A 613 -2.95 8.34 -34.82
C ASP A 613 -3.18 7.45 -33.57
N ARG A 614 -3.13 8.03 -32.35
CA ARG A 614 -3.56 7.33 -31.12
C ARG A 614 -5.05 6.99 -31.11
N THR A 615 -5.94 7.89 -31.58
CA THR A 615 -7.37 7.55 -31.71
C THR A 615 -7.60 6.46 -32.77
N GLN A 616 -6.81 6.42 -33.84
CA GLN A 616 -6.91 5.37 -34.86
C GLN A 616 -6.52 4.00 -34.30
N LEU A 617 -5.46 3.92 -33.48
CA LEU A 617 -5.06 2.69 -32.81
C LEU A 617 -6.16 2.17 -31.88
N LEU A 618 -6.64 3.02 -30.95
CA LEU A 618 -7.70 2.65 -30.01
C LEU A 618 -9.03 2.29 -30.70
N LEU A 619 -9.30 2.82 -31.90
CA LEU A 619 -10.47 2.44 -32.71
C LEU A 619 -10.32 1.11 -33.46
N ALA A 620 -9.08 0.64 -33.68
CA ALA A 620 -8.81 -0.69 -34.18
C ALA A 620 -8.93 -1.73 -33.05
N ASP A 621 -8.42 -1.41 -31.87
CA ASP A 621 -8.54 -2.25 -30.67
C ASP A 621 -9.99 -2.35 -30.19
N ALA A 622 -10.76 -1.25 -30.25
CA ALA A 622 -12.20 -1.20 -29.99
C ALA A 622 -13.07 -1.62 -31.20
N ALA A 623 -12.54 -2.46 -32.09
CA ALA A 623 -13.38 -3.24 -32.99
C ALA A 623 -14.11 -4.33 -32.18
N PRO A 624 -15.44 -4.52 -32.35
CA PRO A 624 -16.04 -5.76 -31.86
C PRO A 624 -15.30 -6.92 -32.53
N GLU A 625 -14.98 -7.97 -31.77
CA GLU A 625 -14.46 -9.20 -32.39
C GLU A 625 -15.41 -9.59 -33.53
N PRO A 626 -14.88 -9.94 -34.72
CA PRO A 626 -15.73 -10.30 -35.84
C PRO A 626 -16.57 -11.48 -35.39
N VAL A 627 -17.90 -11.28 -35.29
CA VAL A 627 -18.83 -12.30 -34.83
C VAL A 627 -18.60 -13.53 -35.68
N THR A 628 -17.95 -14.53 -35.10
CA THR A 628 -17.62 -15.77 -35.77
C THR A 628 -18.93 -16.54 -35.84
N ASP A 629 -19.66 -16.32 -36.94
CA ASP A 629 -20.89 -17.03 -37.27
C ASP A 629 -20.68 -18.52 -36.96
N ALA A 630 -21.26 -18.97 -35.85
CA ALA A 630 -21.06 -20.32 -35.37
C ALA A 630 -21.49 -21.25 -36.50
N PRO A 631 -20.60 -22.17 -36.96
CA PRO A 631 -20.84 -22.89 -38.21
C PRO A 631 -22.17 -23.62 -38.11
N LEU A 632 -23.14 -23.17 -38.93
CA LEU A 632 -24.53 -23.61 -38.87
C LEU A 632 -24.57 -25.14 -38.85
N GLU A 633 -25.00 -25.71 -37.72
CA GLU A 633 -25.11 -27.15 -37.57
C GLU A 633 -26.12 -27.67 -38.60
N THR A 634 -25.60 -28.27 -39.68
CA THR A 634 -26.42 -28.87 -40.72
C THR A 634 -27.14 -30.10 -40.15
N PRO A 635 -28.47 -30.19 -40.32
CA PRO A 635 -29.30 -31.24 -39.72
C PRO A 635 -29.17 -32.62 -40.39
#